data_AF-A0A926AST7-F1
#
_entry.id   AF-A0A926AST7-F1
#
_cell.length_a   1.000
_cell.length_b   1.000
_cell.length_c   1.000
_cell.angle_alpha   90.00
_cell.angle_beta   90.00
_cell.angle_gamma   90.00
#
_symmetry.space_group_name_H-M   'P 1'
#
loop_
_entity.id
_entity.type
_entity.pdbx_description
1 polymer ?
#
loop_
_entity_poly.entity_id
_entity_poly.type
_entity_poly.pdbx_seq_one_letter_code
_entity_poly.pdbx_strand_id
1 'polypeptide(L)'
;MTACLAVLAKQPERGKVKTRIAKVLGDDMAAEICRRALHDTLALAASIEDVALVLSYAPATDEGRRYFEHAAPSFELIPQQGATFAERLTDMFTRLLQTYSPVVVIGSDSPDLPAAVIARA
;
A
#
# COMPACT_ATOMS: atom_id res chain seq x y z
N MET A 1 -2.55 13.51 18.58
CA MET A 1 -2.37 13.17 17.16
C MET A 1 -3.07 11.83 16.94
N THR A 2 -3.73 11.65 15.81
CA THR A 2 -4.43 10.40 15.47
C THR A 2 -3.42 9.35 15.02
N ALA A 3 -3.64 8.09 15.36
CA ALA A 3 -2.84 6.98 14.83
C ALA A 3 -3.08 6.83 13.31
N CYS A 4 -2.08 6.40 12.56
CA CYS A 4 -2.19 6.19 11.12
C CYS A 4 -1.72 4.78 10.74
N LEU A 5 -2.54 4.09 9.96
CA LEU A 5 -2.18 2.87 9.25
C LEU A 5 -1.98 3.20 7.78
N ALA A 6 -0.74 3.10 7.32
CA ALA A 6 -0.36 3.32 5.94
C ALA A 6 -0.12 1.99 5.20
N VAL A 7 -0.67 1.86 4.00
CA VAL A 7 -0.44 0.74 3.10
C VAL A 7 0.50 1.18 1.99
N LEU A 8 1.66 0.52 1.87
CA LEU A 8 2.61 0.76 0.79
C LEU A 8 2.24 -0.13 -0.41
N ALA A 9 1.81 0.50 -1.51
CA ALA A 9 1.30 -0.20 -2.67
C ALA A 9 2.00 0.19 -3.96
N LYS A 10 2.21 -0.80 -4.83
CA LYS A 10 2.58 -0.58 -6.23
C LYS A 10 1.42 -1.08 -7.10
N GLN A 11 1.04 -0.30 -8.11
CA GLN A 11 -0.02 -0.64 -9.04
C GLN A 11 0.26 -2.04 -9.64
N PRO A 12 -0.71 -2.99 -9.60
CA PRO A 12 -0.60 -4.33 -10.15
C PRO A 12 -0.55 -4.38 -11.69
N GLU A 13 0.45 -3.76 -12.29
CA GLU A 13 0.63 -3.73 -13.73
C GLU A 13 1.39 -4.97 -14.24
N ARG A 14 0.89 -5.56 -15.33
CA ARG A 14 1.51 -6.69 -16.04
C ARG A 14 2.98 -6.41 -16.34
N GLY A 15 3.85 -7.36 -16.01
CA GLY A 15 5.30 -7.26 -16.23
C GLY A 15 6.05 -6.32 -15.29
N LYS A 16 5.35 -5.58 -14.41
CA LYS A 16 5.96 -4.62 -13.48
C LYS A 16 5.91 -5.05 -12.00
N VAL A 17 5.16 -6.10 -11.67
CA VAL A 17 5.00 -6.61 -10.31
C VAL A 17 5.36 -8.09 -10.19
N LYS A 18 5.81 -8.49 -9.00
CA LYS A 18 6.07 -9.89 -8.63
C LYS A 18 6.87 -10.67 -9.70
N THR A 19 7.93 -10.08 -10.24
CA THR A 19 8.73 -10.66 -11.34
C THR A 19 9.32 -12.03 -11.03
N ARG A 20 9.56 -12.35 -9.76
CA ARG A 20 9.97 -13.71 -9.33
C ARG A 20 8.85 -14.75 -9.54
N ILE A 21 7.59 -14.38 -9.25
CA ILE A 21 6.41 -15.22 -9.51
C ILE A 21 6.15 -15.29 -11.02
N ALA A 22 6.28 -14.16 -11.72
CA ALA A 22 6.06 -14.11 -13.16
C ALA A 22 6.97 -15.05 -13.96
N LYS A 23 8.20 -15.29 -13.50
CA LYS A 23 9.12 -16.28 -14.10
C LYS A 23 8.58 -17.71 -14.09
N VAL A 24 7.65 -18.03 -13.19
CA VAL A 24 7.07 -19.37 -13.03
C VAL A 24 5.66 -19.45 -13.59
N LEU A 25 4.84 -18.41 -13.36
CA LEU A 25 3.40 -18.42 -13.67
C LEU A 25 2.98 -17.48 -14.80
N GLY A 26 3.91 -16.69 -15.35
CA GLY A 26 3.64 -15.66 -16.34
C GLY A 26 3.21 -14.32 -15.72
N ASP A 27 3.39 -13.25 -16.51
CA ASP A 27 3.13 -11.87 -16.07
C ASP A 27 1.66 -11.62 -15.70
N ASP A 28 0.73 -12.25 -16.42
CA ASP A 28 -0.71 -12.05 -16.22
C ASP A 28 -1.15 -12.63 -14.88
N MET A 29 -0.70 -13.85 -14.56
CA MET A 29 -1.00 -14.48 -13.28
C MET A 29 -0.33 -13.74 -12.11
N ALA A 30 0.91 -13.26 -12.30
CA ALA A 30 1.60 -12.49 -11.29
C ALA A 30 0.89 -11.16 -10.97
N ALA A 31 0.36 -10.47 -11.99
CA ALA A 31 -0.43 -9.26 -11.81
C ALA A 31 -1.79 -9.55 -11.14
N GLU A 32 -2.46 -10.63 -11.51
CA GLU A 32 -3.71 -11.08 -10.87
C GLU A 32 -3.52 -11.36 -9.37
N ILE A 33 -2.49 -12.13 -9.01
CA ILE A 33 -2.16 -12.41 -7.61
C ILE A 33 -1.89 -11.10 -6.85
N CYS A 34 -1.10 -10.20 -7.43
CA CYS A 34 -0.79 -8.92 -6.80
C CYS A 34 -2.04 -8.06 -6.60
N ARG A 35 -2.98 -8.08 -7.55
CA ARG A 35 -4.24 -7.33 -7.45
C ARG A 35 -5.16 -7.89 -6.36
N ARG A 36 -5.28 -9.22 -6.25
CA ARG A 36 -6.07 -9.86 -5.19
C ARG A 36 -5.48 -9.60 -3.81
N ALA A 37 -4.16 -9.78 -3.67
CA ALA A 37 -3.47 -9.49 -2.42
C ALA A 37 -3.63 -8.02 -2.00
N LEU A 38 -3.54 -7.08 -2.96
CA LEU A 38 -3.79 -5.67 -2.70
C LEU A 38 -5.22 -5.44 -2.21
N HIS A 39 -6.23 -5.97 -2.92
CA HIS A 39 -7.64 -5.82 -2.53
C HIS A 39 -7.89 -6.34 -1.11
N ASP A 40 -7.40 -7.54 -0.80
CA ASP A 40 -7.61 -8.16 0.50
C ASP A 40 -6.86 -7.42 1.63
N THR A 41 -5.65 -6.93 1.34
CA THR A 41 -4.89 -6.09 2.28
C THR A 41 -5.59 -4.75 2.56
N LEU A 42 -6.17 -4.13 1.54
CA LEU A 42 -6.92 -2.88 1.71
C LEU A 42 -8.22 -3.09 2.49
N ALA A 43 -8.92 -4.20 2.25
CA ALA A 43 -10.11 -4.57 3.02
C ALA A 43 -9.75 -4.85 4.49
N LEU A 44 -8.65 -5.55 4.75
CA LEU A 44 -8.11 -5.76 6.09
C LEU A 44 -7.76 -4.43 6.77
N ALA A 45 -7.02 -3.54 6.11
CA ALA A 45 -6.64 -2.25 6.67
C ALA A 45 -7.88 -1.38 6.97
N ALA A 46 -8.88 -1.39 6.08
CA ALA A 46 -10.13 -0.67 6.27
C ALA A 46 -11.01 -1.22 7.42
N SER A 47 -10.75 -2.45 7.89
CA SER A 47 -11.43 -3.03 9.05
C SER A 47 -10.86 -2.57 10.39
N ILE A 48 -9.72 -1.87 10.39
CA ILE A 48 -9.11 -1.34 11.61
C ILE A 48 -9.77 0.00 11.94
N GLU A 49 -10.38 0.06 13.13
CA GLU A 49 -11.08 1.25 13.63
C GLU A 49 -10.12 2.24 14.31
N ASP A 50 -10.58 3.48 14.52
CA ASP A 50 -9.87 4.55 15.25
C ASP A 50 -8.48 4.94 14.71
N VAL A 51 -8.22 4.68 13.42
CA VAL A 51 -6.98 5.08 12.73
C VAL A 51 -7.28 5.87 11.45
N ALA A 52 -6.38 6.78 11.09
CA ALA A 52 -6.32 7.34 9.76
C ALA A 52 -5.78 6.29 8.77
N LEU A 53 -6.38 6.20 7.60
CA LEU A 53 -5.97 5.26 6.55
C LEU A 53 -5.29 6.01 5.42
N VAL A 54 -4.03 5.66 5.15
CA VAL A 54 -3.24 6.23 4.06
C VAL A 54 -2.77 5.13 3.12
N LEU A 55 -2.79 5.39 1.81
CA LEU A 55 -2.20 4.52 0.81
C LEU A 55 -1.07 5.28 0.12
N SER A 56 0.16 4.80 0.33
CA SER A 56 1.35 5.31 -0.35
C SER A 56 1.60 4.55 -1.65
N TYR A 57 1.35 5.20 -2.79
CA TYR A 57 1.28 4.53 -4.09
C TYR A 57 2.49 4.77 -5.01
N ALA A 58 2.80 3.76 -5.80
CA ALA A 58 3.67 3.86 -6.97
C ALA A 58 3.00 3.19 -8.20
N PRO A 59 3.21 3.69 -9.44
CA PRO A 59 4.02 4.87 -9.77
C PRO A 59 3.30 6.19 -9.42
N ALA A 60 4.08 7.24 -9.11
CA ALA A 60 3.59 8.59 -8.85
C ALA A 60 3.17 9.29 -10.16
N THR A 61 2.09 8.80 -10.76
CA THR A 61 1.51 9.29 -12.02
C THR A 61 0.01 9.49 -11.86
N ASP A 62 -0.61 10.25 -12.76
CA ASP A 62 -2.07 10.46 -12.74
C ASP A 62 -2.85 9.16 -12.95
N GLU A 63 -2.35 8.25 -13.78
CA GLU A 63 -2.95 6.93 -13.99
C GLU A 63 -2.87 6.09 -12.71
N GLY A 64 -1.70 6.06 -12.06
CA GLY A 64 -1.53 5.39 -10.76
C GLY A 64 -2.44 5.97 -9.69
N ARG A 65 -2.55 7.31 -9.61
CA ARG A 65 -3.47 7.99 -8.70
C ARG A 65 -4.91 7.55 -8.94
N ARG A 66 -5.40 7.61 -10.18
CA ARG A 66 -6.75 7.21 -10.55
C ARG A 66 -7.05 5.75 -10.24
N TYR A 67 -6.08 4.87 -10.46
CA TYR A 67 -6.23 3.46 -10.09
C TYR A 67 -6.50 3.30 -8.59
N PHE A 68 -5.72 3.97 -7.73
CA PHE A 68 -5.87 3.85 -6.29
C PHE A 68 -7.05 4.65 -5.72
N GLU A 69 -7.49 5.74 -6.37
CA GLU A 69 -8.77 6.40 -6.04
C GLU A 69 -9.94 5.44 -6.18
N HIS A 70 -9.90 4.57 -7.19
CA HIS A 70 -10.91 3.53 -7.39
C HIS A 70 -10.73 2.34 -6.43
N ALA A 71 -9.50 1.87 -6.25
CA ALA A 71 -9.22 0.67 -5.46
C ALA A 71 -9.32 0.89 -3.93
N ALA A 72 -9.12 2.13 -3.47
CA ALA A 72 -9.04 2.47 -2.05
C ALA A 72 -9.78 3.78 -1.73
N PRO A 73 -11.10 3.87 -1.98
CA PRO A 73 -11.85 5.13 -1.88
C PRO A 73 -11.89 5.73 -0.47
N SER A 74 -11.66 4.92 0.57
CA SER A 74 -11.63 5.35 1.98
C SER A 74 -10.24 5.78 2.46
N PHE A 75 -9.22 5.75 1.59
CA PHE A 75 -7.82 6.03 1.95
C PHE A 75 -7.41 7.42 1.43
N GLU A 76 -6.66 8.15 2.25
CA GLU A 76 -5.87 9.27 1.76
C GLU A 76 -4.74 8.74 0.87
N LEU A 77 -4.57 9.31 -0.32
CA LEU A 77 -3.54 8.85 -1.27
C LEU A 77 -2.32 9.76 -1.26
N ILE A 78 -1.14 9.19 -1.05
CA ILE A 78 0.14 9.90 -1.16
C ILE A 78 1.05 9.23 -2.19
N PRO A 79 1.62 9.97 -3.16
CA PRO A 79 2.57 9.39 -4.11
C PRO A 79 3.88 9.05 -3.42
N GLN A 80 4.49 7.92 -3.75
CA GLN A 80 5.85 7.59 -3.34
C GLN A 80 6.87 8.45 -4.12
N GLN A 81 7.65 9.28 -3.42
CA GLN A 81 8.66 10.15 -4.02
C GLN A 81 10.08 9.74 -3.63
N GLY A 82 11.00 9.68 -4.59
CA GLY A 82 12.38 9.26 -4.37
C GLY A 82 12.89 8.33 -5.46
N ALA A 83 14.21 8.36 -5.70
CA ALA A 83 14.86 7.52 -6.69
C ALA A 83 15.00 6.08 -6.19
N THR A 84 15.26 5.91 -4.89
CA THR A 84 15.40 4.60 -4.25
C THR A 84 14.18 4.22 -3.41
N PHE A 85 14.06 2.93 -3.09
CA PHE A 85 13.01 2.46 -2.17
C PHE A 85 13.17 3.07 -0.77
N ALA A 86 14.41 3.19 -0.28
CA ALA A 86 14.70 3.81 1.00
C ALA A 86 14.28 5.29 1.03
N GLU A 87 14.58 6.05 -0.02
CA GLU A 87 14.14 7.45 -0.13
C GLU A 87 12.62 7.58 -0.13
N ARG A 88 11.91 6.70 -0.85
CA ARG A 88 10.43 6.68 -0.86
C ARG A 88 9.83 6.40 0.50
N LEU A 89 10.39 5.45 1.24
CA LEU A 89 9.97 5.18 2.61
C LEU A 89 10.24 6.37 3.53
N THR A 90 11.43 6.97 3.43
CA THR A 90 11.81 8.13 4.24
C THR A 90 10.89 9.33 3.97
N ASP A 91 10.61 9.64 2.70
CA ASP A 91 9.68 10.72 2.32
C ASP A 91 8.27 10.46 2.86
N MET A 92 7.75 9.24 2.70
CA MET A 92 6.45 8.85 3.23
C MET A 92 6.37 9.02 4.75
N PHE A 93 7.31 8.44 5.51
CA PHE A 93 7.33 8.59 6.98
C PHE A 93 7.48 10.05 7.40
N THR A 94 8.34 10.82 6.74
CA THR A 94 8.54 12.25 7.03
C THR A 94 7.23 13.04 6.89
N ARG A 95 6.44 12.78 5.84
CA ARG A 95 5.12 13.42 5.65
C ARG A 95 4.13 12.97 6.71
N LEU A 96 4.01 11.66 6.95
CA LEU A 96 3.01 11.11 7.86
C LEU A 96 3.24 11.55 9.31
N LEU A 97 4.49 11.57 9.76
CA LEU A 97 4.84 11.94 11.14
C LEU A 97 4.67 13.44 11.43
N GLN A 98 4.40 14.27 10.43
CA GLN A 98 4.01 15.67 10.64
C GLN A 98 2.56 15.82 11.15
N THR A 99 1.71 14.82 10.90
CA THR A 99 0.27 14.88 11.19
C THR A 99 -0.20 13.78 12.14
N TYR A 100 0.41 12.60 12.05
CA TYR A 100 -0.03 11.38 12.72
C TYR A 100 1.00 10.87 13.71
N SER A 101 0.52 10.23 14.78
CA SER A 101 1.37 9.55 15.76
C SER A 101 0.52 8.58 16.60
N PRO A 102 0.86 7.28 16.66
CA PRO A 102 1.92 6.60 15.90
C PRO A 102 1.59 6.42 14.40
N VAL A 103 2.60 6.05 13.60
CA VAL A 103 2.45 5.66 12.19
C VAL A 103 2.91 4.21 12.04
N VAL A 104 2.00 3.35 11.59
CA VAL A 104 2.26 1.94 11.24
C VAL A 104 2.20 1.80 9.73
N VAL A 105 3.16 1.09 9.14
CA VAL A 105 3.20 0.83 7.69
C VAL A 105 3.18 -0.67 7.43
N ILE A 106 2.30 -1.10 6.52
CA ILE A 106 2.25 -2.47 6.02
C ILE A 106 2.46 -2.51 4.50
N GLY A 107 2.99 -3.62 4.00
CA GLY A 107 3.05 -3.89 2.56
C GLY A 107 1.68 -4.33 2.03
N SER A 108 1.47 -4.14 0.72
CA SER A 108 0.24 -4.56 0.01
C SER A 108 0.17 -6.06 -0.35
N ASP A 109 1.15 -6.85 0.09
CA ASP A 109 1.31 -8.26 -0.27
C ASP A 109 1.20 -9.24 0.90
N SER A 110 0.67 -8.77 2.03
CA SER A 110 0.40 -9.58 3.23
C SER A 110 -1.09 -9.59 3.59
N PRO A 111 -1.96 -10.12 2.71
CA PRO A 111 -3.41 -10.12 2.93
C PRO A 111 -3.84 -11.00 4.13
N ASP A 112 -2.97 -11.90 4.58
CA ASP A 112 -3.16 -12.81 5.70
C ASP A 112 -2.58 -12.28 7.03
N LEU A 113 -2.09 -11.04 7.07
CA LEU A 113 -1.62 -10.40 8.30
C LEU A 113 -2.78 -10.29 9.31
N PRO A 114 -2.69 -10.86 10.52
CA PRO A 114 -3.82 -10.79 11.45
C PRO A 114 -4.10 -9.37 11.90
N ALA A 115 -5.36 -8.93 11.82
CA ALA A 115 -5.80 -7.60 12.28
C ALA A 115 -5.34 -7.29 13.72
N ALA A 116 -5.35 -8.31 14.59
CA ALA A 116 -4.91 -8.18 15.98
C ALA A 116 -3.41 -7.85 16.13
N VAL A 117 -2.57 -8.19 15.15
CA VAL A 117 -1.15 -7.78 15.13
C VAL A 117 -1.05 -6.30 14.80
N ILE A 118 -1.83 -5.82 13.83
CA ILE A 118 -1.87 -4.41 13.42
C ILE A 118 -2.39 -3.54 14.56
N ALA A 119 -3.49 -3.95 15.20
CA ALA A 119 -4.11 -3.19 16.29
C ALA A 119 -3.25 -3.09 17.57
N ARG A 120 -2.20 -3.91 17.69
CA ARG A 120 -1.28 -3.93 18.84
C ARG A 120 0.01 -3.14 18.61
N ALA A 121 0.31 -2.77 17.37
CA ALA A 121 1.55 -2.10 16.97
C ALA A 121 1.53 -0.61 17.36
#